data_AF-A0AAV5VC62-F1
#
_entry.id   AF-A0AAV5VC62-F1
#
_cell.length_a   1.000
_cell.length_b   1.000
_cell.length_c   1.000
_cell.angle_alpha   90.00
_cell.angle_beta   90.00
_cell.angle_gamma   90.00
#
_symmetry.space_group_name_H-M   'P 1'
#
loop_
_entity.id
_entity.type
_entity.pdbx_description
1 polymer ?
#
loop_
_entity_poly.entity_id
_entity_poly.type
_entity_poly.pdbx_seq_one_letter_code
_entity_poly.pdbx_strand_id
1 'polypeptide(L)'
;MSSALSFCLLAAISVLLYVEGGRVGECRTSCVERNVQRIVRVHLRDNYVMVGTCKNATVDQKAGGILAGEPVFESIVTPYICDKNIGIWTIDELDKEGVAKFPVRCPSVDQVAKDRIDSCPK
;
A
#
# COMPACT_ATOMS: atom_id res chain seq x y z
N MET A 1 -9.73 -50.17 -16.00
CA MET A 1 -9.55 -48.87 -16.68
C MET A 1 -10.28 -47.82 -15.84
N SER A 2 -9.76 -46.60 -15.74
CA SER A 2 -10.34 -45.45 -15.00
C SER A 2 -10.00 -45.33 -13.51
N SER A 3 -8.73 -45.07 -13.19
CA SER A 3 -8.37 -44.49 -11.88
C SER A 3 -7.18 -43.52 -11.96
N ALA A 4 -6.38 -43.59 -13.04
CA ALA A 4 -5.20 -42.73 -13.20
C ALA A 4 -5.50 -41.33 -13.76
N LEU A 5 -6.67 -41.10 -14.35
CA LEU A 5 -7.04 -39.80 -14.95
C LEU A 5 -7.50 -38.75 -13.93
N SER A 6 -7.77 -39.16 -12.68
CA SER A 6 -8.34 -38.26 -11.67
C SER A 6 -7.30 -37.50 -10.85
N PHE A 7 -6.04 -37.99 -10.79
CA PHE A 7 -4.99 -37.35 -9.99
C PHE A 7 -4.19 -36.29 -10.77
N CYS A 8 -4.14 -36.37 -12.11
CA CYS A 8 -3.47 -35.36 -12.93
C CYS A 8 -4.24 -34.04 -13.01
N LEU A 9 -5.57 -34.05 -12.84
CA LEU A 9 -6.39 -32.83 -12.92
C LEU A 9 -6.27 -31.93 -11.69
N LEU A 10 -5.93 -32.48 -10.52
CA LEU A 10 -5.80 -31.67 -9.29
C LEU A 10 -4.46 -30.92 -9.22
N ALA A 11 -3.40 -31.44 -9.83
CA ALA A 11 -2.11 -30.76 -9.86
C ALA A 11 -2.07 -29.56 -10.84
N ALA A 12 -2.92 -29.58 -11.88
CA ALA A 12 -2.96 -28.52 -12.89
C ALA A 12 -3.66 -27.22 -12.40
N ILE A 13 -4.50 -27.30 -11.37
CA ILE A 13 -5.29 -26.15 -10.87
C ILE A 13 -4.48 -25.34 -9.84
N SER A 14 -3.49 -25.95 -9.18
CA SER A 14 -2.69 -25.27 -8.15
C SER A 14 -1.63 -24.30 -8.69
N VAL A 15 -1.42 -24.22 -10.01
CA VAL A 15 -0.34 -23.42 -10.62
C VAL A 15 -0.78 -21.99 -11.02
N LEU A 16 -2.06 -21.63 -10.91
CA LEU A 16 -2.59 -20.38 -11.49
C LEU A 16 -2.91 -19.23 -10.52
N LEU A 17 -2.57 -19.32 -9.24
CA LEU A 17 -2.79 -18.22 -8.28
C LEU A 17 -1.49 -17.73 -7.65
N TYR A 18 -0.46 -17.50 -8.47
CA TYR A 18 0.53 -16.49 -8.11
C TYR A 18 -0.13 -15.12 -8.31
N VAL A 19 -0.92 -14.69 -7.32
CA VAL A 19 -1.29 -13.27 -7.22
C VAL A 19 0.03 -12.55 -6.97
N GLU A 20 0.64 -12.02 -8.04
CA GLU A 20 1.68 -10.99 -7.92
C GLU A 20 1.02 -9.75 -7.29
N GLY A 21 0.80 -9.84 -5.97
CA GLY A 21 0.14 -8.82 -5.18
C GLY A 21 1.03 -7.59 -5.13
N GLY A 22 0.66 -6.58 -5.91
CA GLY A 22 1.37 -5.31 -5.87
C GLY A 22 0.96 -4.29 -6.92
N ARG A 23 -0.02 -4.57 -7.78
CA ARG A 23 -0.56 -3.60 -8.74
C ARG A 23 -2.04 -3.80 -9.02
N VAL A 24 -2.72 -2.70 -9.33
CA VAL A 24 -4.07 -2.69 -9.91
C VAL A 24 -4.05 -1.75 -11.10
N GLY A 25 -4.12 -2.30 -12.31
CA GLY A 25 -3.73 -1.55 -13.52
C GLY A 25 -2.26 -1.11 -13.43
N GLU A 26 -1.98 0.13 -13.82
CA GLU A 26 -0.67 0.77 -13.74
C GLU A 26 -0.30 1.23 -12.32
N CYS A 27 -1.24 1.23 -11.38
CA CYS A 27 -1.01 1.64 -9.99
C CYS A 27 -0.19 0.59 -9.23
N ARG A 28 1.14 0.77 -9.22
CA ARG A 28 2.08 -0.08 -8.47
C ARG A 28 2.23 0.39 -7.03
N THR A 29 2.02 -0.52 -6.08
CA THR A 29 2.18 -0.30 -4.62
C THR A 29 3.58 0.20 -4.26
N SER A 30 4.61 -0.34 -4.90
CA SER A 30 6.00 0.10 -4.69
C SER A 30 6.24 1.59 -5.00
N CYS A 31 5.41 2.19 -5.85
CA CYS A 31 5.53 3.61 -6.21
C CYS A 31 5.01 4.55 -5.13
N VAL A 32 4.08 4.10 -4.29
CA VAL A 32 3.57 4.86 -3.16
C VAL A 32 4.25 4.46 -1.84
N GLU A 33 4.63 3.20 -1.65
CA GLU A 33 5.28 2.70 -0.43
C GLU A 33 6.77 3.08 -0.34
N ARG A 34 7.49 3.02 -1.47
CA ARG A 34 8.89 3.48 -1.64
C ARG A 34 9.87 3.05 -0.53
N ASN A 35 9.68 1.87 0.07
CA ASN A 35 10.46 1.35 1.20
C ASN A 35 10.46 2.21 2.47
N VAL A 36 9.57 3.20 2.59
CA VAL A 36 9.52 4.13 3.75
C VAL A 36 8.16 4.18 4.43
N GLN A 37 7.11 3.68 3.78
CA GLN A 37 5.75 3.66 4.29
C GLN A 37 5.01 2.41 3.80
N ARG A 38 3.95 2.02 4.50
CA ARG A 38 3.16 0.82 4.20
C ARG A 38 1.71 1.17 3.92
N ILE A 39 1.10 0.56 2.91
CA ILE A 39 -0.35 0.67 2.70
C ILE A 39 -1.07 -0.06 3.86
N VAL A 40 -1.96 0.66 4.55
CA VAL A 40 -2.75 0.13 5.69
C VAL A 40 -4.26 0.13 5.44
N ARG A 41 -4.71 0.80 4.37
CA ARG A 41 -6.09 0.70 3.87
C ARG A 41 -6.13 0.85 2.37
N VAL A 42 -7.11 0.22 1.73
CA VAL A 42 -7.31 0.24 0.28
C VAL A 42 -8.79 0.41 -0.02
N HIS A 43 -9.11 1.33 -0.93
CA HIS A 43 -10.43 1.50 -1.51
C HIS A 43 -10.29 1.49 -3.04
N LEU A 44 -11.08 0.63 -3.69
CA LEU A 44 -11.09 0.52 -5.14
C LEU A 44 -12.35 1.19 -5.69
N ARG A 45 -12.18 1.98 -6.75
CA ARG A 45 -13.27 2.49 -7.61
C ARG A 45 -12.99 2.09 -9.05
N ASP A 46 -13.89 2.36 -9.98
CA ASP A 46 -13.78 1.92 -11.38
C ASP A 46 -12.42 2.25 -11.99
N ASN A 47 -12.05 3.54 -12.00
CA ASN A 47 -10.80 4.01 -12.60
C ASN A 47 -9.69 4.33 -11.59
N TYR A 48 -9.98 4.29 -10.29
CA TYR A 48 -9.07 4.77 -9.27
C TYR A 48 -8.77 3.72 -8.20
N VAL A 49 -7.54 3.78 -7.69
CA VAL A 49 -7.08 3.09 -6.49
C VAL A 49 -6.81 4.17 -5.46
N MET A 50 -7.49 4.12 -4.31
CA MET A 50 -7.22 5.00 -3.19
C MET A 50 -6.63 4.16 -2.06
N VAL A 51 -5.60 4.67 -1.39
CA VAL A 51 -4.92 3.97 -0.30
C VAL A 51 -4.60 4.95 0.82
N GLY A 52 -4.51 4.46 2.05
CA GLY A 52 -3.84 5.18 3.13
C GLY A 52 -2.49 4.54 3.38
N THR A 53 -1.41 5.31 3.32
CA THR A 53 -0.06 4.84 3.66
C THR A 53 0.35 5.31 5.04
N CYS A 54 0.77 4.38 5.88
CA CYS A 54 1.28 4.61 7.21
C CYS A 54 2.79 4.83 7.19
N LYS A 55 3.25 5.91 7.82
CA LYS A 55 4.66 6.17 8.15
C LYS A 55 4.82 6.41 9.65
N ASN A 56 5.83 5.78 10.25
CA ASN A 56 6.16 6.02 11.66
C ASN A 56 6.57 7.49 11.88
N ALA A 57 6.09 8.08 12.97
CA ALA A 57 6.43 9.44 13.34
C ALA A 57 7.90 9.54 13.77
N THR A 58 8.58 10.61 13.36
CA THR A 58 9.93 10.95 13.84
C THR A 58 9.89 11.41 15.29
N VAL A 59 11.05 11.45 15.95
CA VAL A 59 11.18 11.96 17.33
C VAL A 59 10.65 13.39 17.43
N ASP A 60 10.98 14.25 16.46
CA ASP A 60 10.54 15.64 16.45
C ASP A 60 9.02 15.78 16.28
N GLN A 61 8.41 14.93 15.45
CA GLN A 61 6.95 14.91 15.26
C GLN A 61 6.22 14.52 16.55
N LYS A 62 6.77 13.58 17.31
CA LYS A 62 6.24 13.19 18.63
C LYS A 62 6.36 14.35 19.62
N ALA A 63 7.50 15.02 19.66
CA ALA A 63 7.76 16.15 20.55
C ALA A 63 6.87 17.36 20.23
N GLY A 64 6.67 17.67 18.94
CA GLY A 64 5.78 18.75 18.48
C GLY A 64 4.32 18.51 18.83
N GLY A 65 3.86 17.24 18.84
CA GLY A 65 2.52 16.90 19.31
C GLY A 65 2.35 17.15 20.82
N ILE A 66 3.33 16.73 21.62
CA ILE A 66 3.35 16.90 23.08
C ILE A 66 3.32 18.39 23.48
N LEU A 67 4.04 19.24 22.74
CA LEU A 67 4.18 20.66 23.06
C LEU A 67 3.02 21.53 22.51
N ALA A 68 2.26 21.03 21.54
CA ALA A 68 1.15 21.75 20.91
C ALA A 68 -0.25 21.38 21.44
N GLY A 69 -0.33 20.60 22.53
CA GLY A 69 -1.61 20.11 23.07
C GLY A 69 -2.25 19.00 22.24
N GLU A 70 -1.52 18.41 21.30
CA GLU A 70 -1.97 17.22 20.57
C GLU A 70 -1.61 15.94 21.35
N PRO A 71 -2.46 14.90 21.28
CA PRO A 71 -2.11 13.61 21.87
C PRO A 71 -0.87 13.02 21.18
N VAL A 72 -0.05 12.30 21.96
CA VAL A 72 1.11 11.58 21.44
C VAL A 72 0.67 10.55 20.40
N PHE A 73 1.35 10.53 19.26
CA PHE A 73 1.12 9.57 18.19
C PHE A 73 2.43 8.91 17.75
N GLU A 74 2.34 7.67 17.29
CA GLU A 74 3.48 6.86 16.86
C GLU A 74 3.56 6.76 15.32
N SER A 75 2.47 7.08 14.62
CA SER A 75 2.41 7.03 13.16
C SER A 75 1.42 8.02 12.56
N ILE A 76 1.60 8.27 11.27
CA ILE A 76 0.76 9.13 10.43
C ILE A 76 0.30 8.31 9.22
N VAL A 77 -1.00 8.35 8.91
CA VAL A 77 -1.57 7.80 7.70
C VAL A 77 -1.92 8.94 6.75
N THR A 78 -1.34 8.91 5.55
CA THR A 78 -1.59 9.88 4.48
C THR A 78 -2.36 9.21 3.35
N PRO A 79 -3.47 9.80 2.87
CA PRO A 79 -4.26 9.25 1.78
C PRO A 79 -3.65 9.58 0.42
N TYR A 80 -3.66 8.60 -0.49
CA TYR A 80 -3.19 8.71 -1.86
C TYR A 80 -4.21 8.11 -2.83
N ILE A 81 -4.28 8.69 -4.02
CA ILE A 81 -5.11 8.22 -5.13
C ILE A 81 -4.24 7.99 -6.37
N CYS A 82 -4.58 6.99 -7.16
CA CYS A 82 -3.93 6.68 -8.43
C CYS A 82 -4.96 6.29 -9.49
N ASP A 83 -4.83 6.85 -10.70
CA ASP A 83 -5.59 6.42 -11.86
C ASP A 83 -4.99 5.11 -12.42
N LYS A 84 -5.82 4.08 -12.57
CA LYS A 84 -5.42 2.73 -13.00
C LYS A 84 -4.82 2.68 -14.39
N ASN A 85 -5.06 3.66 -15.24
CA ASN A 85 -4.53 3.73 -16.60
C ASN A 85 -3.23 4.55 -16.69
N ILE A 86 -2.93 5.37 -15.68
CA ILE A 86 -1.77 6.27 -15.66
C ILE A 86 -0.69 5.76 -14.72
N GLY A 87 -1.08 5.24 -13.54
CA GLY A 87 -0.15 4.68 -12.57
C GLY A 87 0.57 5.72 -11.69
N ILE A 88 0.23 7.00 -11.82
CA ILE A 88 0.78 8.09 -10.99
C ILE A 88 -0.02 8.19 -9.69
N TRP A 89 0.68 8.20 -8.57
CA TRP A 89 0.10 8.41 -7.25
C TRP A 89 0.19 9.88 -6.84
N THR A 90 -0.92 10.45 -6.39
CA THR A 90 -1.01 11.79 -5.81
C THR A 90 -1.69 11.72 -4.45
N ILE A 91 -1.54 12.76 -3.64
CA ILE A 91 -2.28 12.87 -2.38
C ILE A 91 -3.78 12.97 -2.72
N ASP A 92 -4.61 12.23 -1.98
CA ASP A 92 -6.07 12.33 -2.12
C ASP A 92 -6.59 13.44 -1.19
N GLU A 93 -6.70 14.66 -1.72
CA GLU A 93 -7.18 15.83 -0.98
C GLU A 93 -8.67 15.75 -0.60
N LEU A 94 -9.43 14.83 -1.23
CA LEU A 94 -10.86 14.65 -1.01
C LEU A 94 -11.17 13.44 -0.10
N ASP A 95 -10.15 12.79 0.44
CA ASP A 95 -10.32 11.73 1.43
C ASP A 95 -11.01 12.28 2.69
N LYS A 96 -12.10 11.64 3.11
CA LYS A 96 -12.94 12.11 4.22
C LYS A 96 -12.21 12.10 5.56
N GLU A 97 -11.28 11.19 5.75
CA GLU A 97 -10.49 11.08 6.98
C GLU A 97 -9.24 11.96 6.92
N GLY A 98 -8.78 12.29 5.71
CA GLY A 98 -7.59 13.10 5.48
C GLY A 98 -6.33 12.45 6.06
N VAL A 99 -5.39 13.29 6.49
CA VAL A 99 -4.19 12.83 7.19
C VAL A 99 -4.54 12.56 8.65
N ALA A 100 -4.37 11.32 9.09
CA ALA A 100 -4.73 10.87 10.43
C ALA A 100 -3.50 10.41 11.24
N LYS A 101 -3.56 10.63 12.55
CA LYS A 101 -2.50 10.28 13.52
C LYS A 101 -2.96 9.10 14.38
N PHE A 102 -2.07 8.15 14.65
CA PHE A 102 -2.40 6.94 15.43
C PHE A 102 -1.39 6.70 16.56
N PRO A 103 -1.84 6.18 17.73
CA PRO A 103 -0.98 5.88 18.87
C PRO A 103 -0.22 4.55 18.73
N VAL A 104 -0.21 3.96 17.53
CA VAL A 104 0.46 2.69 17.22
C VAL A 104 1.45 2.88 16.08
N ARG A 105 2.47 2.03 16.02
CA ARG A 105 3.43 2.03 14.92
C ARG A 105 2.84 1.40 13.67
N CYS A 106 3.38 1.81 12.52
CA CYS A 106 3.10 1.16 11.26
C CYS A 106 3.65 -0.27 11.21
N PRO A 107 3.05 -1.15 10.41
CA PRO A 107 3.63 -2.43 10.07
C PRO A 107 5.04 -2.28 9.45
N SER A 108 5.80 -3.37 9.46
CA SER A 108 7.09 -3.42 8.77
C SER A 108 6.94 -3.15 7.28
N VAL A 109 7.92 -2.44 6.71
CA VAL A 109 7.94 -2.13 5.28
C VAL A 109 8.68 -3.22 4.52
N ASP A 110 8.04 -3.76 3.49
CA ASP A 110 8.68 -4.70 2.57
C ASP A 110 9.70 -3.96 1.69
N GLN A 111 10.89 -4.52 1.58
CA GLN A 111 11.95 -3.93 0.77
C GLN A 111 11.73 -4.30 -0.70
N VAL A 112 11.60 -3.28 -1.54
CA VAL A 112 11.54 -3.38 -3.00
C VAL A 112 12.86 -2.88 -3.58
N ALA A 113 13.35 -3.56 -4.61
CA ALA A 113 14.58 -3.16 -5.28
C ALA A 113 14.49 -1.73 -5.85
N LYS A 114 15.60 -0.99 -5.78
CA LYS A 114 15.64 0.45 -6.09
C LYS A 114 15.32 0.76 -7.55
N ASP A 115 15.77 -0.07 -8.48
CA ASP A 115 15.44 -0.02 -9.90
C ASP A 115 13.92 -0.07 -10.15
N ARG A 116 13.20 -0.92 -9.40
CA ARG A 116 11.74 -1.01 -9.49
C ARG A 116 11.06 0.26 -8.97
N ILE A 117 11.57 0.90 -7.92
CA ILE A 117 11.07 2.19 -7.42
C ILE A 117 11.40 3.33 -8.40
N ASP A 118 12.61 3.34 -8.94
CA ASP A 118 13.08 4.40 -9.84
C ASP A 118 12.34 4.35 -11.21
N SER A 119 11.78 3.19 -11.57
CA SER A 119 10.93 3.01 -12.77
C SER A 119 9.48 3.52 -12.62
N CYS A 120 9.10 4.06 -11.45
CA CYS A 120 7.74 4.57 -11.23
C CYS A 120 7.43 5.81 -12.10
N PRO A 121 6.20 5.90 -12.65
CA PRO A 121 5.79 7.08 -13.39
C PRO A 121 5.77 8.32 -12.47
N LYS A 122 6.00 9.50 -13.05
CA LYS A 122 6.14 10.78 -12.33
C LYS A 122 5.16 11.80 -12.89
#